data_AF-A0A355UCF3-F1
#
_entry.id   AF-A0A355UCF3-F1
#
_cell.length_a   1.000
_cell.length_b   1.000
_cell.length_c   1.000
_cell.angle_alpha   90.00
_cell.angle_beta   90.00
_cell.angle_gamma   90.00
#
_symmetry.space_group_name_H-M   'P 1'
#
loop_
_entity.id
_entity.type
_entity.pdbx_description
1 polymer ?
#
loop_
_entity_poly.entity_id
_entity_poly.type
_entity_poly.pdbx_seq_one_letter_code
_entity_poly.pdbx_strand_id
1 'polypeptide(L)'
;HISQKSLDVQKNVVIEEFKQRYLNQPYGDVWMLIRELSYKTHPYQWSTIGKDISHIENASLEDVKSFYNKYYSPNNAILCIAGNFDGKLALELCEKYFGKVEKGNEIVRERIKEPVQTQKRELRVKRNVPQSAIYISFPMASRLEKDYYAFDLLSDILSNGRSSRLYNRLVKDEKLFTEVNAFITGDVEEGLFVLTGKYA
;
A
#
# COMPACT_ATOMS: atom_id res chain seq x y z
N HIS A 1 -7.36 1.14 26.93
CA HIS A 1 -7.64 2.59 26.98
C HIS A 1 -6.48 3.36 26.37
N ILE A 2 -6.76 4.31 25.47
CA ILE A 2 -5.74 5.13 24.81
C ILE A 2 -5.33 6.25 25.79
N SER A 3 -4.06 6.26 26.19
CA SER A 3 -3.49 7.21 27.16
C SER A 3 -2.29 7.96 26.57
N GLN A 4 -1.94 9.10 27.15
CA GLN A 4 -0.75 9.86 26.72
C GLN A 4 0.52 8.99 26.86
N LYS A 5 0.70 8.34 28.01
CA LYS A 5 1.83 7.44 28.25
C LYS A 5 1.93 6.32 27.19
N SER A 6 0.81 5.68 26.84
CA SER A 6 0.82 4.65 25.79
C SER A 6 1.15 5.23 24.42
N LEU A 7 0.67 6.44 24.11
CA LEU A 7 0.97 7.10 22.84
C LEU A 7 2.46 7.44 22.72
N ASP A 8 3.06 8.03 23.74
CA ASP A 8 4.47 8.43 23.72
C ASP A 8 5.39 7.22 23.52
N VAL A 9 5.08 6.09 24.17
CA VAL A 9 5.81 4.84 23.97
C VAL A 9 5.64 4.33 22.54
N GLN A 10 4.40 4.31 22.01
CA GLN A 10 4.12 3.80 20.67
C GLN A 10 4.73 4.67 19.57
N LYS A 11 4.79 5.99 19.73
CA LYS A 11 5.47 6.89 18.78
C LYS A 11 6.93 6.47 18.58
N ASN A 12 7.67 6.25 19.66
CA ASN A 12 9.07 5.83 19.56
C ASN A 12 9.21 4.50 18.82
N VAL A 13 8.32 3.54 19.07
CA VAL A 13 8.32 2.25 18.36
C VAL A 13 8.07 2.44 16.86
N VAL A 14 7.08 3.26 16.49
CA VAL A 14 6.74 3.51 15.07
C VAL A 14 7.84 4.29 14.37
N ILE A 15 8.55 5.19 15.05
CA ILE A 15 9.72 5.90 14.51
C ILE A 15 10.85 4.92 14.22
N GLU A 16 11.12 3.98 15.12
CA GLU A 16 12.13 2.95 14.87
C GLU A 16 11.69 1.99 13.74
N GLU A 17 10.41 1.64 13.64
CA GLU A 17 9.87 0.91 12.49
C GLU A 17 10.07 1.69 11.18
N PHE A 18 9.83 3.00 11.18
CA PHE A 18 10.03 3.86 10.01
C PHE A 18 11.50 3.84 9.58
N LYS A 19 12.43 4.05 10.51
CA LYS A 19 13.87 3.98 10.23
C LYS A 19 14.26 2.60 9.71
N GLN A 20 13.81 1.55 10.38
CA GLN A 20 14.13 0.16 10.03
C GLN A 20 13.60 -0.20 8.64
N ARG A 21 12.39 0.18 8.27
CA ARG A 21 11.78 -0.23 6.99
C ARG A 21 12.18 0.65 5.81
N TYR A 22 12.32 1.96 6.01
CA TYR A 22 12.44 2.91 4.91
C TYR A 22 13.83 3.52 4.79
N LEU A 23 14.51 3.80 5.90
CA LEU A 23 15.80 4.51 5.89
C LEU A 23 17.01 3.57 5.91
N ASN A 24 16.90 2.46 6.64
CA ASN A 24 18.02 1.54 6.90
C ASN A 24 18.04 0.31 5.97
N GLN A 25 17.06 0.19 5.05
CA GLN A 25 17.01 -0.89 4.08
C GLN A 25 17.38 -0.38 2.69
N PRO A 26 18.22 -1.10 1.94
CA PRO A 26 18.37 -0.86 0.52
C PRO A 26 17.00 -0.82 -0.17
N TYR A 27 16.76 0.25 -0.92
CA TYR A 27 15.50 0.48 -1.66
C TYR A 27 14.25 0.68 -0.79
N GLY A 28 14.37 0.83 0.54
CA GLY A 28 13.21 0.93 1.45
C GLY A 28 12.30 2.14 1.17
N ASP A 29 12.87 3.26 0.74
CA ASP A 29 12.15 4.50 0.43
C ASP A 29 11.53 4.52 -0.98
N VAL A 30 11.84 3.55 -1.84
CA VAL A 30 11.43 3.56 -3.25
C VAL A 30 9.91 3.68 -3.41
N TRP A 31 9.13 3.00 -2.59
CA TRP A 31 7.67 3.06 -2.68
C TRP A 31 7.10 4.43 -2.30
N MET A 32 7.74 5.13 -1.38
CA MET A 32 7.35 6.50 -1.03
C MET A 32 7.62 7.42 -2.22
N LEU A 33 8.80 7.28 -2.84
CA LEU A 33 9.20 8.05 -4.02
C LEU A 33 8.29 7.78 -5.23
N ILE A 34 7.94 6.51 -5.51
CA ILE A 34 7.03 6.15 -6.61
C ILE A 34 5.64 6.74 -6.38
N ARG A 35 5.09 6.63 -5.16
CA ARG A 35 3.76 7.15 -4.84
C ARG A 35 3.71 8.68 -4.98
N GLU A 36 4.71 9.38 -4.47
CA GLU A 36 4.81 10.84 -4.59
C GLU A 36 5.04 11.30 -6.05
N LEU A 37 5.78 10.52 -6.84
CA LEU A 37 5.98 10.82 -8.26
C LEU A 37 4.71 10.59 -9.08
N SER A 38 3.97 9.52 -8.78
CA SER A 38 2.79 9.07 -9.53
C SER A 38 1.53 9.88 -9.20
N TYR A 39 1.29 10.17 -7.92
CA TYR A 39 0.08 10.86 -7.45
C TYR A 39 0.40 12.28 -6.96
N LYS A 40 -0.41 13.27 -7.36
CA LYS A 40 -0.27 14.68 -6.96
C LYS A 40 -1.40 15.15 -6.05
N THR A 41 -2.61 14.63 -6.23
CA THR A 41 -3.76 15.00 -5.41
C THR A 41 -4.36 13.78 -4.72
N HIS A 42 -4.30 12.60 -5.33
CA HIS A 42 -4.93 11.40 -4.78
C HIS A 42 -4.30 10.99 -3.43
N PRO A 43 -5.09 10.55 -2.42
CA PRO A 43 -4.58 10.09 -1.12
C PRO A 43 -3.56 8.94 -1.19
N TYR A 44 -3.48 8.21 -2.30
CA TYR A 44 -2.49 7.16 -2.50
C TYR A 44 -1.04 7.67 -2.61
N GLN A 45 -0.83 8.98 -2.69
CA GLN A 45 0.48 9.59 -2.51
C GLN A 45 1.07 9.37 -1.10
N TRP A 46 0.24 9.08 -0.10
CA TRP A 46 0.66 8.92 1.29
C TRP A 46 1.03 7.45 1.56
N SER A 47 2.21 7.23 2.13
CA SER A 47 2.52 5.95 2.76
C SER A 47 1.72 5.80 4.05
N THR A 48 1.30 4.59 4.38
CA THR A 48 0.48 4.30 5.57
C THR A 48 1.13 4.76 6.87
N ILE A 49 2.47 4.70 6.95
CA ILE A 49 3.24 5.13 8.13
C ILE A 49 3.42 6.66 8.21
N GLY A 50 3.12 7.39 7.13
CA GLY A 50 3.44 8.81 6.96
C GLY A 50 4.57 9.05 5.94
N LYS A 51 4.73 10.31 5.50
CA LYS A 51 5.83 10.75 4.62
C LYS A 51 7.12 11.02 5.40
N ASP A 52 7.00 11.56 6.61
CA ASP A 52 8.13 11.99 7.43
C ASP A 52 7.91 11.59 8.89
N ILE A 53 9.02 11.42 9.61
CA ILE A 53 9.02 11.11 11.05
C ILE A 53 8.20 12.13 11.85
N SER A 54 8.22 13.40 11.43
CA SER A 54 7.48 14.48 12.09
C SER A 54 5.96 14.25 12.12
N HIS A 55 5.39 13.50 11.16
CA HIS A 55 3.97 13.13 11.20
C HIS A 55 3.64 12.18 12.35
N ILE A 56 4.62 11.37 12.79
CA ILE A 56 4.48 10.47 13.94
C ILE A 56 4.74 11.24 15.23
N GLU A 57 5.80 12.05 15.27
CA GLU A 57 6.18 12.85 16.44
C GLU A 57 5.08 13.83 16.85
N ASN A 58 4.46 14.48 15.87
CA ASN A 58 3.46 15.52 16.11
C ASN A 58 2.04 14.98 16.32
N ALA A 59 1.79 13.68 16.15
CA ALA A 59 0.46 13.10 16.35
C ALA A 59 -0.02 13.31 17.80
N SER A 60 -1.15 13.98 18.02
CA SER A 60 -1.67 14.23 19.36
C SER A 60 -2.52 13.07 19.87
N LEU A 61 -2.75 13.01 21.18
CA LEU A 61 -3.70 12.06 21.76
C LEU A 61 -5.11 12.26 21.21
N GLU A 62 -5.46 13.50 20.88
CA GLU A 62 -6.76 13.84 20.32
C GLU A 62 -6.91 13.35 18.89
N ASP A 63 -5.86 13.43 18.07
CA ASP A 63 -5.87 12.87 16.71
C ASP A 63 -6.16 11.37 16.74
N VAL A 64 -5.49 10.64 17.63
CA VAL A 64 -5.64 9.18 17.76
C VAL A 64 -7.04 8.81 18.26
N LYS A 65 -7.55 9.52 19.28
CA LYS A 65 -8.91 9.30 19.79
C LYS A 65 -9.97 9.65 18.76
N SER A 66 -9.81 10.77 18.07
CA SER A 66 -10.71 11.21 17.00
C SER A 66 -10.75 10.21 15.86
N PHE A 67 -9.60 9.70 15.43
CA PHE A 67 -9.51 8.66 14.40
C PHE A 67 -10.21 7.37 14.86
N TYR A 68 -9.93 6.90 16.07
CA TYR A 68 -10.57 5.71 16.64
C TYR A 68 -12.10 5.87 16.68
N ASN A 69 -12.60 6.95 17.29
CA ASN A 69 -14.03 7.20 17.43
C ASN A 69 -14.74 7.37 16.08
N LYS A 70 -14.04 7.89 15.05
CA LYS A 70 -14.60 8.10 13.72
C LYS A 70 -14.67 6.81 12.89
N TYR A 71 -13.65 5.97 12.95
CA TYR A 71 -13.49 4.85 12.00
C TYR A 71 -13.68 3.45 12.61
N TYR A 72 -13.57 3.29 13.93
CA TYR A 72 -13.71 1.99 14.61
C TYR A 72 -15.15 1.77 15.12
N SER A 73 -16.05 1.43 14.21
CA SER A 73 -17.45 1.12 14.53
C SER A 73 -17.98 -0.08 13.74
N PRO A 74 -19.02 -0.80 14.24
CA PRO A 74 -19.56 -1.98 13.56
C PRO A 74 -20.07 -1.70 12.14
N ASN A 75 -20.62 -0.51 11.88
CA ASN A 75 -21.07 -0.10 10.55
C ASN A 75 -19.91 0.21 9.57
N ASN A 76 -18.65 0.10 10.01
CA ASN A 76 -17.45 0.21 9.19
C ASN A 76 -16.48 -0.97 9.39
N ALA A 77 -16.97 -2.10 9.92
CA ALA A 77 -16.17 -3.29 10.19
C ALA A 77 -16.74 -4.53 9.48
N ILE A 78 -15.86 -5.45 9.11
CA ILE A 78 -16.22 -6.77 8.59
C ILE A 78 -15.55 -7.83 9.47
N LEU A 79 -16.35 -8.73 10.03
CA LEU A 79 -15.85 -9.92 10.74
C LEU A 79 -15.80 -11.10 9.77
N CYS A 80 -14.61 -11.66 9.58
CA CYS A 80 -14.40 -12.83 8.73
C CYS A 80 -14.03 -14.04 9.60
N ILE A 81 -14.78 -15.14 9.46
CA ILE A 81 -14.52 -16.41 10.14
C ILE A 81 -14.43 -17.50 9.06
N ALA A 82 -13.31 -18.21 9.00
CA ALA A 82 -13.06 -19.25 8.01
C ALA A 82 -12.46 -20.48 8.70
N GLY A 83 -12.96 -21.67 8.36
CA GLY A 83 -12.52 -22.93 8.96
C GLY A 83 -13.66 -23.94 9.10
N ASN A 84 -13.43 -24.99 9.89
CA ASN A 84 -14.43 -26.02 10.18
C ASN A 84 -15.20 -25.66 11.47
N PHE A 85 -16.31 -24.94 11.32
CA PHE A 85 -17.17 -24.55 12.44
C PHE A 85 -18.64 -24.61 12.03
N ASP A 86 -19.53 -24.71 13.03
CA ASP A 86 -20.96 -24.56 12.80
C ASP A 86 -21.32 -23.08 12.61
N GLY A 87 -21.88 -22.74 11.44
CA GLY A 87 -22.18 -21.35 11.07
C GLY A 87 -23.26 -20.70 11.92
N LYS A 88 -24.22 -21.48 12.46
CA LYS A 88 -25.28 -20.94 13.34
C LYS A 88 -24.70 -20.60 14.70
N LEU A 89 -23.93 -21.52 15.29
CA LEU A 89 -23.22 -21.27 16.53
C LEU A 89 -22.28 -20.07 16.41
N ALA A 90 -21.54 -19.96 15.30
CA ALA A 90 -20.68 -18.81 15.06
C ALA A 90 -21.49 -17.50 15.03
N LEU A 91 -22.63 -17.46 14.35
CA LEU A 91 -23.49 -16.28 14.28
C LEU A 91 -24.07 -15.92 15.66
N GLU A 92 -24.53 -16.91 16.43
CA GLU A 92 -25.02 -16.71 17.80
C GLU A 92 -23.94 -16.11 18.72
N LEU A 93 -22.70 -16.59 18.62
CA LEU A 93 -21.58 -16.05 19.38
C LEU A 93 -21.22 -14.64 18.90
N CYS A 94 -21.25 -14.38 17.59
CA CYS A 94 -21.03 -13.04 17.04
C CYS A 94 -22.05 -12.04 17.61
N GLU A 95 -23.33 -12.40 17.59
CA GLU A 95 -24.40 -11.56 18.15
C GLU A 95 -24.22 -11.37 19.67
N LYS A 96 -23.91 -12.45 20.39
CA LYS A 96 -23.68 -12.41 21.85
C LYS A 96 -22.55 -11.46 22.24
N TYR A 97 -21.42 -11.49 21.52
CA TYR A 97 -20.22 -10.73 21.88
C TYR A 97 -20.14 -9.34 21.22
N PHE A 98 -20.69 -9.17 20.02
CA PHE A 98 -20.55 -7.93 19.24
C PHE A 98 -21.88 -7.22 18.96
N GLY A 99 -23.04 -7.89 19.05
CA GLY A 99 -24.35 -7.31 18.71
C GLY A 99 -24.77 -6.14 19.59
N LYS A 100 -24.19 -6.03 20.80
CA LYS A 100 -24.43 -4.90 21.72
C LYS A 100 -23.59 -3.66 21.42
N VAL A 101 -22.63 -3.74 20.50
CA VAL A 101 -21.79 -2.59 20.15
C VAL A 101 -22.60 -1.65 19.27
N GLU A 102 -22.76 -0.40 19.71
CA GLU A 102 -23.53 0.59 18.98
C GLU A 102 -22.86 0.96 17.66
N LYS A 103 -23.69 1.31 16.66
CA LYS A 103 -23.18 1.89 15.41
C LYS A 103 -22.52 3.23 15.68
N GLY A 104 -21.45 3.51 14.93
CA GLY A 104 -20.80 4.82 14.92
C GLY A 104 -21.51 5.78 13.97
N ASN A 105 -20.92 6.97 13.81
CA ASN A 105 -21.37 7.96 12.84
C ASN A 105 -21.25 7.42 11.40
N GLU A 106 -22.03 7.98 10.47
CA GLU A 106 -21.85 7.70 9.05
C GLU A 106 -20.51 8.23 8.55
N ILE A 107 -19.83 7.42 7.74
CA ILE A 107 -18.51 7.75 7.19
C ILE A 107 -18.69 8.12 5.73
N VAL A 108 -18.55 9.41 5.44
CA VAL A 108 -18.47 9.92 4.07
C VAL A 108 -17.05 9.70 3.55
N ARG A 109 -16.91 8.98 2.44
CA ARG A 109 -15.63 8.74 1.78
C ARG A 109 -15.51 9.65 0.57
N GLU A 110 -14.71 10.72 0.72
CA GLU A 110 -14.36 11.58 -0.40
C GLU A 110 -13.43 10.85 -1.36
N ARG A 111 -13.84 10.72 -2.62
CA ARG A 111 -13.05 10.08 -3.68
C ARG A 111 -12.41 11.15 -4.55
N ILE A 112 -11.25 11.63 -4.12
CA ILE A 112 -10.47 12.62 -4.87
C ILE A 112 -9.78 11.91 -6.02
N LYS A 113 -10.17 12.19 -7.26
CA LYS A 113 -9.52 11.62 -8.44
C LYS A 113 -8.16 12.26 -8.72
N GLU A 114 -7.22 11.45 -9.20
CA GLU A 114 -5.96 11.95 -9.74
C GLU A 114 -6.19 12.55 -11.14
N PRO A 115 -5.67 13.76 -11.43
CA PRO A 115 -5.66 14.30 -12.77
C PRO A 115 -4.88 13.42 -13.75
N VAL A 116 -5.33 13.35 -15.00
CA VAL A 116 -4.61 12.63 -16.05
C VAL A 116 -3.19 13.17 -16.18
N GLN A 117 -2.20 12.28 -16.04
CA GLN A 117 -0.81 12.62 -16.27
C GLN A 117 -0.55 12.83 -17.76
N THR A 118 -0.19 14.06 -18.16
CA THR A 118 0.05 14.44 -19.56
C THR A 118 1.52 14.45 -19.96
N GLN A 119 2.44 14.34 -19.00
CA GLN A 119 3.88 14.40 -19.23
C GLN A 119 4.62 13.34 -18.41
N LYS A 120 5.75 12.87 -18.93
CA LYS A 120 6.65 11.98 -18.19
C LYS A 120 7.18 12.69 -16.94
N ARG A 121 7.20 11.98 -15.83
CA ARG A 121 7.87 12.39 -14.58
C ARG A 121 9.04 11.45 -14.35
N GLU A 122 10.21 11.99 -14.00
CA GLU A 122 11.42 11.22 -13.75
C GLU A 122 12.09 11.72 -12.47
N LEU A 123 12.58 10.79 -11.65
CA LEU A 123 13.36 11.07 -10.47
C LEU A 123 14.59 10.16 -10.46
N ARG A 124 15.78 10.75 -10.28
CA ARG A 124 17.03 10.03 -10.11
C ARG A 124 17.50 10.20 -8.68
N VAL A 125 17.72 9.08 -8.00
CA VAL A 125 18.06 9.05 -6.59
C VAL A 125 19.33 8.25 -6.38
N LYS A 126 20.29 8.81 -5.65
CA LYS A 126 21.52 8.12 -5.23
C LYS A 126 21.36 7.63 -3.79
N ARG A 127 21.64 6.34 -3.57
CA ARG A 127 21.61 5.67 -2.26
C ARG A 127 22.80 4.72 -2.13
N ASN A 128 23.14 4.34 -0.90
CA ASN A 128 24.08 3.27 -0.64
C ASN A 128 23.35 1.92 -0.77
N VAL A 129 23.32 1.37 -1.98
CA VAL A 129 22.59 0.15 -2.33
C VAL A 129 23.51 -0.80 -3.10
N PRO A 130 23.28 -2.13 -3.06
CA PRO A 130 24.18 -3.09 -3.69
C PRO A 130 24.18 -3.01 -5.22
N GLN A 131 23.08 -2.55 -5.82
CA GLN A 131 22.89 -2.52 -7.28
C GLN A 131 22.08 -1.30 -7.71
N SER A 132 22.30 -0.82 -8.93
CA SER A 132 21.38 0.16 -9.51
C SER A 132 20.05 -0.53 -9.83
N ALA A 133 18.94 0.19 -9.68
CA ALA A 133 17.60 -0.32 -9.96
C ALA A 133 16.78 0.73 -10.72
N ILE A 134 15.87 0.25 -11.56
CA ILE A 134 14.89 1.07 -12.29
C ILE A 134 13.48 0.67 -11.87
N TYR A 135 12.63 1.69 -11.71
CA TYR A 135 11.21 1.53 -11.40
C TYR A 135 10.43 2.41 -12.35
N ILE A 136 9.41 1.85 -13.00
CA ILE A 136 8.54 2.55 -13.93
C ILE A 136 7.11 2.24 -13.52
N SER A 137 6.30 3.27 -13.29
CA SER A 137 4.88 3.14 -13.00
C SER A 137 4.03 3.78 -14.09
N PHE A 138 2.90 3.16 -14.39
CA PHE A 138 1.85 3.69 -15.26
C PHE A 138 0.53 3.69 -14.48
N PRO A 139 -0.34 4.71 -14.65
CA PRO A 139 -1.71 4.62 -14.16
C PRO A 139 -2.43 3.40 -14.75
N MET A 140 -3.27 2.75 -13.96
CA MET A 140 -4.11 1.63 -14.41
C MET A 140 -5.52 1.75 -13.86
N ALA A 141 -6.41 0.91 -14.37
CA ALA A 141 -7.81 0.83 -13.93
C ALA A 141 -7.93 0.49 -12.44
N SER A 142 -9.07 0.85 -11.85
CA SER A 142 -9.41 0.48 -10.48
C SER A 142 -9.72 -1.02 -10.36
N ARG A 143 -9.56 -1.60 -9.16
CA ARG A 143 -9.89 -3.03 -8.91
C ARG A 143 -11.34 -3.40 -9.16
N LEU A 144 -12.24 -2.41 -9.21
CA LEU A 144 -13.67 -2.63 -9.44
C LEU A 144 -14.05 -2.61 -10.93
N GLU A 145 -13.12 -2.25 -11.81
CA GLU A 145 -13.34 -2.20 -13.26
C GLU A 145 -12.87 -3.47 -13.96
N LYS A 146 -13.48 -3.76 -15.11
CA LYS A 146 -13.17 -4.96 -15.91
C LYS A 146 -11.71 -4.99 -16.37
N ASP A 147 -11.15 -3.82 -16.68
CA ASP A 147 -9.80 -3.68 -17.23
C ASP A 147 -8.72 -4.03 -16.20
N TYR A 148 -9.04 -4.09 -14.91
CA TYR A 148 -8.15 -4.60 -13.87
C TYR A 148 -7.52 -5.95 -14.25
N TYR A 149 -8.34 -6.90 -14.71
CA TYR A 149 -7.88 -8.24 -15.08
C TYR A 149 -7.02 -8.23 -16.35
N ALA A 150 -7.20 -7.24 -17.23
CA ALA A 150 -6.33 -7.07 -18.39
C ALA A 150 -4.92 -6.64 -17.97
N PHE A 151 -4.82 -5.71 -17.01
CA PHE A 151 -3.53 -5.33 -16.42
C PHE A 151 -2.88 -6.48 -15.62
N ASP A 152 -3.68 -7.23 -14.86
CA ASP A 152 -3.20 -8.40 -14.10
C ASP A 152 -2.58 -9.45 -15.04
N LEU A 153 -3.31 -9.83 -16.09
CA LEU A 153 -2.82 -10.76 -17.11
C LEU A 153 -1.60 -10.21 -17.87
N LEU A 154 -1.55 -8.90 -18.13
CA LEU A 154 -0.38 -8.27 -18.73
C LEU A 154 0.85 -8.43 -17.84
N SER A 155 0.71 -8.27 -16.52
CA SER A 155 1.82 -8.47 -15.59
C SER A 155 2.35 -9.90 -15.63
N ASP A 156 1.45 -10.88 -15.73
CA ASP A 156 1.80 -12.30 -15.86
C ASP A 156 2.60 -12.58 -17.14
N ILE A 157 2.09 -12.09 -18.29
CA ILE A 157 2.77 -12.25 -19.59
C ILE A 157 4.17 -11.63 -19.55
N LEU A 158 4.32 -10.49 -18.88
CA LEU A 158 5.58 -9.75 -18.84
C LEU A 158 6.61 -10.35 -17.89
N SER A 159 6.24 -10.80 -16.69
CA SER A 159 7.22 -11.23 -15.68
C SER A 159 6.95 -12.54 -14.95
N ASN A 160 5.78 -13.16 -15.07
CA ASN A 160 5.49 -14.37 -14.28
C ASN A 160 6.17 -15.61 -14.88
N GLY A 161 7.12 -16.16 -14.12
CA GLY A 161 7.85 -17.38 -14.48
C GLY A 161 8.97 -17.18 -15.51
N ARG A 162 9.71 -18.27 -15.77
CA ARG A 162 10.89 -18.27 -16.67
C ARG A 162 10.54 -18.19 -18.16
N SER A 163 9.27 -18.37 -18.52
CA SER A 163 8.78 -18.20 -19.88
C SER A 163 8.31 -16.77 -20.17
N SER A 164 8.32 -15.87 -19.18
CA SER A 164 7.85 -14.50 -19.34
C SER A 164 8.73 -13.68 -20.30
N ARG A 165 8.13 -12.65 -20.90
CA ARG A 165 8.79 -11.86 -21.94
C ARG A 165 10.01 -11.11 -21.42
N LEU A 166 9.89 -10.44 -20.26
CA LEU A 166 10.98 -9.65 -19.69
C LEU A 166 12.12 -10.56 -19.21
N TYR A 167 11.82 -11.69 -18.58
CA TYR A 167 12.87 -12.62 -18.15
C TYR A 167 13.69 -13.15 -19.34
N ASN A 168 13.02 -13.68 -20.36
CA ASN A 168 13.72 -14.23 -21.53
C ASN A 168 14.59 -13.16 -22.19
N ARG A 169 14.02 -11.97 -22.46
CA ARG A 169 14.74 -10.94 -23.18
C ARG A 169 15.85 -10.30 -22.35
N LEU A 170 15.51 -9.77 -21.17
CA LEU A 170 16.38 -8.86 -20.41
C LEU A 170 17.32 -9.57 -19.45
N VAL A 171 16.94 -10.75 -18.94
CA VAL A 171 17.74 -11.51 -17.97
C VAL A 171 18.52 -12.63 -18.68
N LYS A 172 17.84 -13.45 -19.48
CA LYS A 172 18.46 -14.63 -20.10
C LYS A 172 19.28 -14.30 -21.35
N ASP A 173 18.68 -13.61 -22.31
CA ASP A 173 19.28 -13.37 -23.62
C ASP A 173 20.26 -12.20 -23.59
N GLU A 174 19.80 -11.01 -23.16
CA GLU A 174 20.64 -9.80 -23.12
C GLU A 174 21.50 -9.65 -21.86
N LYS A 175 21.11 -10.30 -20.75
CA LYS A 175 21.83 -10.26 -19.45
C LYS A 175 22.05 -8.83 -18.92
N LEU A 176 21.11 -7.93 -19.16
CA LEU A 176 21.16 -6.54 -18.68
C LEU A 176 20.72 -6.41 -17.22
N PHE A 177 19.85 -7.31 -16.77
CA PHE A 177 19.27 -7.30 -15.44
C PHE A 177 19.48 -8.64 -14.74
N THR A 178 19.72 -8.60 -13.43
CA THR A 178 19.72 -9.79 -12.56
C THR A 178 18.31 -10.22 -12.18
N GLU A 179 17.39 -9.25 -12.11
CA GLU A 179 15.99 -9.44 -11.74
C GLU A 179 15.12 -8.41 -12.48
N VAL A 180 13.96 -8.85 -12.96
CA VAL A 180 12.91 -7.99 -13.54
C VAL A 180 11.55 -8.46 -13.07
N ASN A 181 10.64 -7.52 -12.76
CA ASN A 181 9.26 -7.82 -12.37
C ASN A 181 8.29 -6.83 -13.01
N ALA A 182 7.04 -7.27 -13.15
CA ALA A 182 5.87 -6.49 -13.50
C ALA A 182 4.73 -6.89 -12.56
N PHE A 183 4.00 -5.94 -12.00
CA PHE A 183 2.85 -6.22 -11.13
C PHE A 183 1.93 -5.01 -11.03
N ILE A 184 0.75 -5.23 -10.48
CA ILE A 184 -0.27 -4.21 -10.24
C ILE A 184 -0.44 -3.94 -8.75
N THR A 185 -0.83 -2.72 -8.37
CA THR A 185 -1.01 -2.36 -6.95
C THR A 185 -2.30 -2.88 -6.33
N GLY A 186 -3.30 -3.27 -7.12
CA GLY A 186 -4.52 -3.87 -6.57
C GLY A 186 -5.47 -2.88 -5.88
N ASP A 187 -5.32 -1.58 -6.12
CA ASP A 187 -6.03 -0.56 -5.37
C ASP A 187 -7.54 -0.51 -5.68
N VAL A 188 -8.36 -0.12 -4.70
CA VAL A 188 -9.82 0.00 -4.87
C VAL A 188 -10.19 1.06 -5.90
N GLU A 189 -9.43 2.17 -5.93
CA GLU A 189 -9.50 3.23 -6.93
C GLU A 189 -8.37 3.07 -7.97
N GLU A 190 -8.17 4.03 -8.89
CA GLU A 190 -7.16 3.88 -9.94
C GLU A 190 -5.74 3.65 -9.38
N GLY A 191 -5.16 2.49 -9.74
CA GLY A 191 -3.88 2.01 -9.21
C GLY A 191 -2.69 2.29 -10.12
N LEU A 192 -1.59 1.56 -9.89
CA LEU A 192 -0.39 1.60 -10.73
C LEU A 192 -0.06 0.21 -11.29
N PHE A 193 0.26 0.17 -12.57
CA PHE A 193 1.02 -0.93 -13.19
C PHE A 193 2.51 -0.60 -13.07
N VAL A 194 3.28 -1.47 -12.43
CA VAL A 194 4.66 -1.21 -12.04
C VAL A 194 5.60 -2.22 -12.66
N LEU A 195 6.67 -1.72 -13.29
CA LEU A 195 7.81 -2.48 -13.77
C LEU A 195 9.02 -2.18 -12.89
N THR A 196 9.78 -3.21 -12.53
CA THR A 196 11.03 -3.06 -11.76
C THR A 196 12.14 -3.88 -12.39
N GLY A 197 13.38 -3.42 -12.22
CA GLY A 197 14.56 -4.16 -12.64
C GLY A 197 15.80 -3.78 -11.85
N LYS A 198 16.63 -4.77 -11.51
CA LYS A 198 17.96 -4.57 -10.93
C LYS A 198 19.03 -4.89 -11.97
N TYR A 199 19.95 -3.96 -12.21
CA TYR A 199 20.98 -4.12 -13.23
C TYR A 199 21.96 -5.24 -12.86
N ALA A 200 22.47 -5.94 -13.88
CA ALA A 200 23.48 -6.98 -13.74
C ALA A 200 24.88 -6.46 -13.44
#